data_AF-A0A0G0WGY4-F1
#
_entry.id   AF-A0A0G0WGY4-F1
#
_cell.length_a   1.000
_cell.length_b   1.000
_cell.length_c   1.000
_cell.angle_alpha   90.00
_cell.angle_beta   90.00
_cell.angle_gamma   90.00
#
_symmetry.space_group_name_H-M   'P 1'
#
loop_
_entity.id
_entity.type
_entity.pdbx_description
1 polymer ?
#
loop_
_entity_poly.entity_id
_entity_poly.type
_entity_poly.pdbx_seq_one_letter_code
_entity_poly.pdbx_strand_id
1 'polypeptide(L)'
;MNQVDLGGQYQFGHVKTLAQGWEYLIMPAFSIAAAAVVIYFVIGGLRYLLSGGDKEAVSKAQKMITHAIIGFVLLIVMFLILQFIPEFLGIEGFKIIK
;
A
#
# COMPACT_ATOMS: atom_id res chain seq x y z
N MET A 1 -18.81 17.92 16.72
CA MET A 1 -17.88 18.75 15.91
C MET A 1 -18.50 18.90 14.53
N ASN A 2 -18.82 20.12 14.11
CA ASN A 2 -19.43 20.35 12.79
C ASN A 2 -18.45 19.93 11.70
N GLN A 3 -18.88 19.07 10.78
CA GLN A 3 -18.06 18.70 9.63
C GLN A 3 -17.96 19.90 8.69
N VAL A 4 -16.73 20.34 8.43
CA VAL A 4 -16.47 21.38 7.42
C VAL A 4 -16.77 20.76 6.06
N ASP A 5 -17.92 21.11 5.47
CA ASP A 5 -18.35 20.64 4.16
C ASP A 5 -17.53 21.35 3.07
N LEU A 6 -16.59 20.60 2.50
CA LEU A 6 -15.72 21.07 1.43
C LEU A 6 -16.38 20.99 0.05
N GLY A 7 -17.38 20.13 -0.11
CA GLY A 7 -18.06 19.89 -1.39
C GLY A 7 -19.03 21.01 -1.73
N GLY A 8 -19.81 21.48 -0.75
CA GLY A 8 -20.80 22.54 -0.93
C GLY A 8 -20.21 23.96 -0.99
N GLN A 9 -19.12 24.24 -0.28
CA GLN A 9 -18.52 25.59 -0.19
C GLN A 9 -17.40 25.84 -1.21
N TYR A 10 -16.66 24.80 -1.63
CA TYR A 10 -15.44 24.95 -2.44
C TYR A 10 -15.47 24.16 -3.77
N GLN A 11 -16.62 23.63 -4.18
CA GLN A 11 -16.80 22.87 -5.42
C GLN A 11 -15.89 21.64 -5.58
N PHE A 12 -15.40 21.05 -4.48
CA PHE A 12 -14.66 19.77 -4.52
C PHE A 12 -15.55 18.54 -4.85
N GLY A 13 -16.82 18.75 -5.18
CA GLY A 13 -17.73 17.70 -5.66
C GLY A 13 -17.97 16.61 -4.62
N HIS A 14 -17.51 15.39 -4.92
CA HIS A 14 -17.73 14.19 -4.10
C HIS A 14 -16.96 14.18 -2.77
N VAL A 15 -15.94 15.03 -2.60
CA VAL A 15 -15.15 15.11 -1.37
C VAL A 15 -15.81 16.12 -0.42
N LYS A 16 -16.66 15.63 0.47
CA LYS A 16 -17.40 16.49 1.41
C LYS A 16 -16.58 16.82 2.67
N THR A 17 -15.61 15.99 3.04
CA THR A 17 -14.78 16.21 4.22
C THR A 17 -13.31 15.89 3.97
N LEU A 18 -12.42 16.46 4.80
CA LEU A 18 -10.99 16.11 4.80
C LEU A 18 -10.77 14.61 5.09
N ALA A 19 -11.62 14.03 5.94
CA ALA A 19 -11.58 12.60 6.24
C ALA A 19 -11.84 11.75 4.99
N GLN A 20 -12.85 12.11 4.18
CA GLN A 20 -13.14 11.42 2.92
C GLN A 20 -12.03 11.59 1.88
N GLY A 21 -11.40 12.77 1.82
CA GLY A 21 -10.29 13.02 0.91
C GLY A 21 -9.11 12.05 1.14
N TRP A 22 -8.83 11.73 2.40
CA TRP A 22 -7.80 10.76 2.76
C TRP A 22 -8.14 9.32 2.32
N GLU A 23 -9.39 8.89 2.48
CA GLU A 23 -9.84 7.55 2.09
C GLU A 23 -9.68 7.29 0.59
N TYR A 24 -9.92 8.30 -0.25
CA TYR A 24 -9.75 8.17 -1.71
C TYR A 24 -8.30 7.91 -2.15
N LEU A 25 -7.31 8.30 -1.34
CA LEU A 25 -5.90 8.11 -1.68
C LEU A 25 -5.38 6.73 -1.28
N ILE A 26 -5.92 6.14 -0.21
CA ILE A 26 -5.39 4.89 0.35
C ILE A 26 -5.56 3.72 -0.62
N MET A 27 -6.75 3.56 -1.19
CA MET A 27 -7.08 2.41 -2.05
C MET A 27 -6.21 2.31 -3.32
N PRO A 28 -6.03 3.37 -4.13
CA PRO A 28 -5.13 3.32 -5.28
C PRO A 28 -3.67 3.17 -4.85
N ALA A 29 -3.24 3.84 -3.77
CA ALA A 29 -1.87 3.72 -3.28
C ALA A 29 -1.51 2.28 -2.87
N PHE A 30 -2.41 1.61 -2.15
CA PHE A 30 -2.22 0.21 -1.74
C PHE A 30 -2.14 -0.72 -2.95
N SER A 31 -3.00 -0.50 -3.95
CA SER A 31 -3.02 -1.30 -5.19
C SER A 31 -1.74 -1.14 -6.00
N ILE A 32 -1.23 0.09 -6.12
CA ILE A 32 0.04 0.40 -6.80
C ILE A 32 1.21 -0.23 -6.04
N ALA A 33 1.23 -0.12 -4.72
CA ALA A 33 2.28 -0.70 -3.90
C ALA A 33 2.30 -2.23 -4.00
N ALA A 34 1.14 -2.88 -3.97
CA ALA A 34 1.01 -4.32 -4.16
C ALA A 34 1.54 -4.77 -5.54
N ALA A 35 1.15 -4.08 -6.61
CA ALA A 35 1.65 -4.35 -7.95
C ALA A 35 3.18 -4.17 -8.05
N ALA A 36 3.71 -3.09 -7.46
CA ALA A 36 5.14 -2.81 -7.45
C ALA A 36 5.94 -3.90 -6.74
N VAL A 37 5.45 -4.41 -5.60
CA VAL A 37 6.09 -5.52 -4.86
C VAL A 37 6.17 -6.78 -5.71
N VAL A 38 5.09 -7.15 -6.40
CA VAL A 38 5.06 -8.33 -7.28
C VAL A 38 6.04 -8.17 -8.43
N ILE A 39 6.05 -7.01 -9.10
CA ILE A 39 6.98 -6.72 -10.19
C ILE A 39 8.43 -6.80 -9.69
N TYR A 40 8.72 -6.20 -8.54
CA TYR A 40 10.07 -6.19 -7.96
C TYR A 40 10.53 -7.60 -7.57
N PHE A 41 9.63 -8.43 -7.04
CA PHE A 41 9.88 -9.84 -6.76
C PHE A 41 10.22 -10.63 -8.03
N VAL A 42 9.41 -10.46 -9.09
CA VAL A 42 9.63 -11.14 -10.39
C VAL A 42 10.96 -10.72 -11.00
N ILE A 43 11.29 -9.43 -11.01
CA ILE A 43 12.58 -8.96 -11.55
C ILE A 43 13.75 -9.53 -10.73
N GLY A 44 13.62 -9.60 -9.40
CA GLY A 44 14.61 -10.23 -8.53
C GLY A 44 14.82 -11.72 -8.85
N GLY A 45 13.72 -12.46 -9.03
CA GLY A 45 13.73 -13.87 -9.42
C GLY A 45 14.35 -14.10 -10.80
N LEU A 46 13.97 -13.30 -11.80
CA LEU A 46 14.55 -13.38 -13.15
C LEU A 46 16.05 -13.09 -13.13
N ARG A 47 16.49 -12.05 -12.39
CA ARG A 47 17.92 -11.76 -12.21
C ARG A 47 18.66 -12.92 -11.56
N TYR A 48 18.06 -13.57 -10.56
CA TYR A 48 18.67 -14.71 -9.89
C TYR A 48 18.91 -15.87 -10.87
N LEU A 49 17.91 -16.19 -11.70
CA LEU A 49 18.03 -17.24 -12.72
C LEU A 49 19.06 -16.88 -13.81
N LEU A 50 19.08 -15.63 -14.26
CA LEU A 50 20.00 -15.14 -15.30
C LEU A 50 21.42 -14.86 -14.79
N SER A 51 21.69 -15.00 -13.48
CA SER A 51 22.98 -14.68 -12.88
C SER A 51 24.12 -15.60 -13.34
N GLY A 52 23.81 -16.78 -13.92
CA GLY A 52 24.82 -17.69 -14.47
C GLY A 52 25.87 -18.19 -13.49
N GLY A 53 25.63 -18.09 -12.18
CA GLY A 53 26.58 -18.46 -11.12
C GLY A 53 27.58 -17.36 -10.72
N ASP A 54 27.49 -16.16 -11.31
CA ASP A 54 28.28 -15.02 -10.85
C ASP A 54 27.87 -14.61 -9.43
N LYS A 55 28.83 -14.63 -8.50
CA LYS A 55 28.56 -14.41 -7.06
C LYS A 55 27.98 -13.02 -6.80
N GLU A 56 28.42 -12.00 -7.53
CA GLU A 56 27.96 -10.64 -7.33
C GLU A 56 26.52 -10.47 -7.83
N ALA A 57 26.21 -10.97 -9.03
CA ALA A 57 24.87 -10.97 -9.60
C ALA A 57 23.87 -11.74 -8.72
N VAL A 58 24.25 -12.93 -8.25
CA VAL A 58 23.43 -13.74 -7.33
C VAL A 58 23.15 -12.98 -6.04
N SER A 59 24.18 -12.35 -5.43
CA SER A 59 24.02 -11.57 -4.20
C SER A 59 23.05 -10.38 -4.39
N LYS A 60 23.17 -9.65 -5.50
CA LYS A 60 22.26 -8.55 -5.83
C LYS A 60 20.83 -9.03 -6.04
N ALA A 61 20.64 -10.14 -6.76
CA ALA A 61 19.34 -10.72 -6.99
C ALA A 61 18.66 -11.21 -5.70
N GLN A 62 19.42 -11.88 -4.83
CA GLN A 62 18.94 -12.31 -3.51
C GLN A 62 18.50 -11.12 -2.66
N LYS A 63 19.29 -10.05 -2.61
CA LYS A 63 18.89 -8.81 -1.91
C LYS A 63 17.58 -8.27 -2.48
N MET A 64 17.44 -8.20 -3.81
CA MET A 64 16.22 -7.72 -4.46
C MET A 64 14.99 -8.53 -4.02
N ILE A 65 15.10 -9.87 -4.01
CA ILE A 65 14.05 -10.78 -3.54
C ILE A 65 13.73 -10.53 -2.06
N THR A 66 14.75 -10.40 -1.19
CA THR A 66 14.54 -10.12 0.24
C THR A 66 13.78 -8.81 0.45
N HIS A 67 14.15 -7.74 -0.28
CA HIS A 67 13.45 -6.46 -0.17
C HIS A 67 12.01 -6.54 -0.67
N ALA A 68 11.75 -7.32 -1.73
CA ALA A 68 10.38 -7.58 -2.20
C ALA A 68 9.54 -8.26 -1.11
N ILE A 69 10.10 -9.28 -0.44
CA ILE A 69 9.44 -10.01 0.65
C ILE A 69 9.16 -9.07 1.84
N ILE A 70 10.13 -8.24 2.23
CA ILE A 70 9.94 -7.25 3.30
C ILE A 70 8.81 -6.28 2.93
N GLY A 71 8.81 -5.76 1.69
CA GLY A 71 7.73 -4.89 1.21
C GLY A 71 6.36 -5.57 1.24
N PHE A 72 6.30 -6.86 0.88
CA PHE A 72 5.07 -7.65 0.96
C PHE A 72 4.56 -7.79 2.40
N VAL A 73 5.46 -8.13 3.34
CA VAL A 73 5.12 -8.23 4.77
C VAL A 73 4.60 -6.89 5.30
N LEU A 74 5.23 -5.78 4.91
CA LEU A 74 4.78 -4.44 5.29
C LEU A 74 3.37 -4.14 4.77
N LEU A 75 3.03 -4.54 3.54
CA LEU A 75 1.67 -4.38 3.02
C LEU A 75 0.64 -5.18 3.83
N ILE A 76 0.96 -6.41 4.23
CA ILE A 76 0.09 -7.22 5.08
C ILE A 76 -0.12 -6.52 6.42
N VAL A 77 0.97 -6.09 7.08
CA VAL A 77 0.88 -5.40 8.38
C VAL A 77 0.09 -4.09 8.26
N MET A 78 0.32 -3.32 7.21
CA MET A 78 -0.42 -2.08 6.93
C MET A 78 -1.92 -2.37 6.78
N PHE A 79 -2.28 -3.42 6.04
CA PHE A 79 -3.66 -3.83 5.87
C PHE A 79 -4.30 -4.20 7.22
N LEU A 80 -3.62 -4.99 8.05
CA LEU A 80 -4.11 -5.35 9.38
C LEU A 80 -4.31 -4.11 10.25
N ILE A 81 -3.34 -3.19 10.27
CA ILE A 81 -3.44 -1.94 11.03
C ILE A 81 -4.68 -1.15 10.60
N LEU A 82 -4.84 -0.95 9.29
CA LEU A 82 -5.96 -0.19 8.75
C LEU A 82 -7.32 -0.87 8.96
N GLN A 83 -7.36 -2.20 9.04
CA GLN A 83 -8.59 -2.94 9.28
C GLN A 83 -9.00 -2.95 10.77
N PHE A 84 -8.03 -3.08 11.68
CA PHE A 84 -8.31 -3.34 13.10
C PHE A 84 -8.18 -2.09 14.00
N ILE A 85 -7.23 -1.19 13.74
CA ILE A 85 -7.02 -0.01 14.60
C ILE A 85 -8.25 0.93 14.65
N PRO A 86 -8.96 1.23 13.55
CA PRO A 86 -10.15 2.08 13.58
C PRO A 86 -11.26 1.54 14.48
N GLU A 87 -11.42 0.21 14.53
CA GLU A 87 -12.38 -0.47 15.41
C GLU A 87 -12.02 -0.26 16.88
N PHE A 88 -10.73 -0.40 17.26
CA PHE A 88 -10.26 -0.14 18.62
C PHE A 88 -10.35 1.33 19.04
N LEU A 89 -10.32 2.26 18.09
CA LEU A 89 -10.41 3.70 18.34
C LEU A 89 -11.86 4.22 18.32
N GLY A 90 -12.85 3.36 18.11
CA GLY A 90 -14.27 3.76 18.03
C GLY A 90 -14.61 4.57 16.78
N ILE A 91 -13.80 4.43 15.72
CA ILE A 91 -14.03 5.10 14.43
C ILE A 91 -14.98 4.21 13.61
N GLU A 92 -16.27 4.45 13.77
CA GLU A 92 -17.30 3.75 13.01
C GLU A 92 -17.32 4.21 11.53
N GLY A 93 -17.25 3.26 10.60
CA GLY A 93 -17.40 3.52 9.16
C GLY A 93 -16.12 3.49 8.32
N PHE A 94 -14.94 3.40 8.94
CA PHE A 94 -13.69 3.20 8.19
C PHE A 94 -13.53 1.70 7.84
N LYS A 95 -13.84 1.34 6.59
CA LYS A 95 -13.64 -0.02 6.08
C LYS A 95 -12.98 0.05 4.71
N ILE A 96 -11.74 -0.44 4.61
CA ILE A 96 -10.97 -0.39 3.35
C ILE A 96 -11.51 -1.37 2.31
N ILE A 97 -12.06 -2.50 2.78
CA ILE A 97 -12.69 -3.51 1.94
C ILE A 97 -14.12 -3.69 2.43
N LYS A 98 -15.09 -3.44 1.54
CA LYS A 98 -16.51 -3.60 1.86
C LYS A 98 -16.85 -5.03 2.22
#